data_AF-A0A7Y3K448-F1
#
_entry.id   AF-A0A7Y3K448-F1
#
_cell.length_a   1.000
_cell.length_b   1.000
_cell.length_c   1.000
_cell.angle_alpha   90.00
_cell.angle_beta   90.00
_cell.angle_gamma   90.00
#
_symmetry.space_group_name_H-M   'P 1'
#
loop_
_entity.id
_entity.type
_entity.pdbx_description
1 polymer ?
#
loop_
_entity_poly.entity_id
_entity_poly.type
_entity_poly.pdbx_seq_one_letter_code
_entity_poly.pdbx_strand_id
1 'polypeptide(L)'
;MKRISRSRREPGYRSQRARMLLLYAAGQSVSAVVRALGTNRPRVERTLDKVLQMGVSAAVPDMPGRGRPPRITTEAKALAVSLPCQKPKNLAYSCELWTTALLTHSNKAYRTCTRQEVRKSVRILYSHTGITFAREHIARSEF
;
A
#
# COMPACT_ATOMS: atom_id res chain seq x y z
N MET A 1 -5.14 14.78 -17.92
CA MET A 1 -6.53 14.69 -17.40
C MET A 1 -7.48 13.86 -18.29
N LYS A 2 -7.68 14.25 -19.56
CA LYS A 2 -8.63 13.59 -20.50
C LYS A 2 -8.41 12.08 -20.71
N ARG A 3 -7.16 11.62 -20.63
CA ARG A 3 -6.81 10.19 -20.68
C ARG A 3 -7.33 9.41 -19.48
N ILE A 4 -7.20 9.98 -18.28
CA ILE A 4 -7.58 9.33 -17.00
C ILE A 4 -9.11 9.21 -16.90
N SER A 5 -9.85 10.23 -17.33
CA SER A 5 -11.32 10.22 -17.28
C SER A 5 -11.97 9.16 -18.19
N ARG A 6 -11.27 8.74 -19.26
CA ARG A 6 -11.73 7.74 -20.24
C ARG A 6 -11.10 6.35 -20.05
N SER A 7 -10.08 6.23 -19.21
CA SER A 7 -9.36 4.96 -19.04
C SER A 7 -10.19 3.95 -18.26
N ARG A 8 -10.30 2.72 -18.78
CA ARG A 8 -10.89 1.57 -18.08
C ARG A 8 -9.90 0.87 -17.13
N ARG A 9 -8.60 1.16 -17.25
CA ARG A 9 -7.54 0.59 -16.39
C ARG A 9 -7.33 1.40 -15.11
N GLU A 10 -7.88 2.61 -15.05
CA GLU A 10 -7.75 3.47 -13.88
C GLU A 10 -8.79 3.10 -12.82
N PRO A 11 -8.46 3.23 -11.52
CA PRO A 11 -9.44 3.05 -10.46
C PRO A 11 -10.68 3.94 -10.66
N GLY A 12 -11.86 3.40 -10.35
CA GLY A 12 -13.14 4.08 -10.56
C GLY A 12 -13.19 5.49 -9.96
N TYR A 13 -12.72 5.65 -8.71
CA TYR A 13 -12.70 6.96 -8.04
C TYR A 13 -11.81 7.98 -8.77
N ARG A 14 -10.67 7.55 -9.33
CA ARG A 14 -9.70 8.42 -10.00
C ARG A 14 -10.25 8.91 -11.33
N SER A 15 -10.87 8.00 -12.09
CA SER A 15 -11.56 8.34 -13.34
C SER A 15 -12.73 9.30 -13.09
N GLN A 16 -13.49 9.10 -12.01
CA GLN A 16 -14.64 9.94 -11.64
C GLN A 16 -14.24 11.35 -11.19
N ARG A 17 -13.20 11.48 -10.33
CA ARG A 17 -12.66 12.81 -9.96
C ARG A 17 -12.14 13.56 -11.19
N ALA A 18 -11.44 12.87 -12.09
CA ALA A 18 -10.98 13.47 -13.35
C ALA A 18 -12.14 13.98 -14.21
N ARG A 19 -13.28 13.26 -14.25
CA ARG A 19 -14.50 13.72 -14.94
C ARG A 19 -15.10 14.97 -14.27
N MET A 20 -15.23 14.97 -12.95
CA MET A 20 -15.74 16.13 -12.18
C MET A 20 -14.95 17.39 -12.52
N LEU A 21 -13.62 17.29 -12.50
CA LEU A 21 -12.71 18.40 -12.73
C LEU A 21 -12.71 18.87 -14.18
N LEU A 22 -12.87 17.97 -15.16
CA LEU A 22 -13.01 18.35 -16.56
C LEU A 22 -14.32 19.11 -16.83
N LEU A 23 -15.43 18.70 -16.20
CA LEU A 23 -16.72 19.39 -16.34
C LEU A 23 -16.69 20.76 -15.66
N TYR A 24 -16.10 20.85 -14.47
CA TYR A 24 -15.93 22.13 -13.78
C TYR A 24 -15.03 23.09 -14.55
N ALA A 25 -13.91 22.59 -15.11
CA ALA A 25 -13.02 23.38 -15.97
C ALA A 25 -13.69 23.83 -17.29
N ALA A 26 -14.76 23.15 -17.72
CA ALA A 26 -15.58 23.56 -18.86
C ALA A 26 -16.63 24.62 -18.50
N GLY A 27 -16.57 25.20 -17.29
CA GLY A 27 -17.48 26.25 -16.82
C GLY A 27 -18.81 25.73 -16.27
N GLN A 28 -18.97 24.42 -16.07
CA GLN A 28 -20.21 23.89 -15.49
C GLN A 28 -20.29 24.17 -13.99
N SER A 29 -21.49 24.56 -13.53
CA SER A 29 -21.77 24.72 -12.11
C SER A 29 -21.72 23.38 -11.37
N VAL A 30 -21.48 23.41 -10.06
CA VAL A 30 -21.43 22.19 -9.22
C VAL A 30 -22.72 21.37 -9.36
N SER A 31 -23.88 22.01 -9.42
CA SER A 31 -25.17 21.33 -9.63
C SER A 31 -25.26 20.65 -11.00
N ALA A 32 -24.71 21.25 -12.06
CA ALA A 32 -24.64 20.63 -13.38
C ALA A 32 -23.73 19.39 -13.37
N VAL A 33 -22.56 19.49 -12.72
CA VAL A 33 -21.62 18.36 -12.56
C VAL A 33 -22.27 17.20 -11.79
N VAL A 34 -23.00 17.50 -10.72
CA VAL A 34 -23.75 16.54 -9.91
C VAL A 34 -24.74 15.75 -10.76
N ARG A 35 -25.56 16.47 -11.55
CA ARG A 35 -26.54 15.86 -12.46
C ARG A 35 -25.87 15.02 -13.55
N ALA A 36 -24.81 15.54 -14.16
CA ALA A 36 -24.11 14.86 -15.25
C ALA A 36 -23.41 13.55 -14.82
N LEU A 37 -22.98 13.46 -13.56
CA LEU A 37 -22.22 12.31 -13.05
C LEU A 37 -23.02 11.40 -12.11
N GLY A 38 -24.28 11.72 -11.80
CA GLY A 38 -25.10 10.95 -10.86
C GLY A 38 -24.47 10.82 -9.48
N THR A 39 -23.83 11.88 -8.98
CA THR A 39 -23.13 11.90 -7.68
C THR A 39 -23.87 12.79 -6.68
N ASN A 40 -23.36 12.93 -5.46
CA ASN A 40 -23.82 13.95 -4.51
C ASN A 40 -22.93 15.20 -4.52
N ARG A 41 -23.51 16.33 -4.11
CA ARG A 41 -22.85 17.64 -4.05
C ARG A 41 -21.62 17.66 -3.12
N PRO A 42 -21.67 17.10 -1.88
CA PRO A 42 -20.51 17.10 -0.99
C PRO A 42 -19.28 16.37 -1.56
N ARG A 43 -19.47 15.36 -2.41
CA ARG A 43 -18.36 14.66 -3.06
C ARG A 43 -17.67 15.52 -4.12
N VAL A 44 -18.45 16.29 -4.88
CA VAL A 44 -17.89 17.23 -5.88
C VAL A 44 -17.15 18.34 -5.15
N GLU A 45 -17.76 18.96 -4.15
CA GLU A 45 -17.16 20.03 -3.35
C GLU A 45 -15.86 19.60 -2.68
N ARG A 46 -15.83 18.44 -2.00
CA ARG A 46 -14.57 17.90 -1.42
C ARG A 46 -13.48 17.64 -2.46
N THR A 47 -13.86 17.30 -3.69
CA THR A 47 -12.88 17.09 -4.76
C THR A 47 -12.31 18.41 -5.26
N LEU A 48 -13.16 19.44 -5.41
CA LEU A 48 -12.76 20.79 -5.79
C LEU A 48 -11.90 21.44 -4.71
N ASP A 49 -12.33 21.38 -3.46
CA ASP A 49 -11.61 21.88 -2.28
C ASP A 49 -10.20 21.29 -2.19
N LYS A 50 -10.05 19.96 -2.37
CA LYS A 50 -8.74 19.33 -2.48
C LYS A 50 -7.89 19.88 -3.61
N VAL A 51 -8.46 20.08 -4.79
CA VAL A 51 -7.72 20.66 -5.92
C VAL A 51 -7.26 22.08 -5.62
N LEU A 52 -8.08 22.87 -4.92
CA LEU A 52 -7.71 24.22 -4.50
C LEU A 52 -6.58 24.22 -3.46
N GLN A 53 -6.57 23.26 -2.53
CA GLN A 53 -5.55 23.19 -1.47
C GLN A 53 -4.18 22.69 -1.95
N MET A 54 -4.14 21.67 -2.83
CA MET A 54 -2.91 20.96 -3.17
C MET A 54 -2.67 20.81 -4.68
N GLY A 55 -3.53 21.39 -5.52
CA GLY A 55 -3.43 21.33 -6.97
C GLY A 55 -3.94 20.03 -7.58
N VAL A 56 -4.12 20.05 -8.91
CA VAL A 56 -4.71 18.95 -9.68
C VAL A 56 -3.86 17.67 -9.63
N SER A 57 -2.53 17.81 -9.73
CA SER A 57 -1.62 16.65 -9.78
C SER A 57 -1.69 15.81 -8.50
N ALA A 58 -1.83 16.48 -7.35
CA ALA A 58 -1.85 15.83 -6.05
C ALA A 58 -3.27 15.40 -5.59
N ALA A 59 -4.33 16.10 -6.02
CA ALA A 59 -5.71 15.80 -5.58
C ALA A 59 -6.42 14.67 -6.36
N VAL A 60 -5.99 14.41 -7.60
CA VAL A 60 -6.53 13.33 -8.45
C VAL A 60 -6.17 11.93 -7.93
N PRO A 61 -4.91 11.61 -7.56
CA PRO A 61 -4.61 10.33 -6.92
C PRO A 61 -5.32 10.20 -5.57
N ASP A 62 -5.43 8.97 -5.06
CA ASP A 62 -5.92 8.80 -3.69
C ASP A 62 -4.80 9.17 -2.74
N MET A 63 -5.12 10.06 -1.80
CA MET A 63 -4.21 10.36 -0.71
C MET A 63 -4.34 9.22 0.29
N PRO A 64 -3.24 8.66 0.83
CA PRO A 64 -3.33 7.67 1.89
C PRO A 64 -4.23 8.24 2.98
N GLY A 65 -5.37 7.58 3.19
CA GLY A 65 -6.33 8.03 4.19
C GLY A 65 -5.69 8.01 5.59
N ARG A 66 -6.35 8.66 6.55
CA ARG A 66 -6.03 8.60 7.98
C ARG A 66 -6.30 7.21 8.60
N GLY A 67 -6.15 6.15 7.80
CA GLY A 67 -6.35 4.78 8.23
C GLY A 67 -5.36 4.39 9.32
N ARG A 68 -5.63 3.24 9.96
CA ARG A 68 -4.72 2.68 10.96
C ARG A 68 -3.31 2.57 10.36
N PRO A 69 -2.27 3.10 11.02
CA PRO A 69 -0.91 2.96 10.52
C PRO A 69 -0.61 1.47 10.35
N PRO A 70 0.09 1.08 9.27
CA PRO A 70 0.43 -0.32 9.06
C PRO A 70 1.25 -0.80 10.26
N ARG A 71 0.82 -1.92 10.88
CA ARG A 71 1.55 -2.53 12.02
C ARG A 71 3.01 -2.82 11.67
N ILE A 72 3.27 -3.15 10.42
CA ILE A 72 4.61 -3.35 9.88
C ILE A 72 5.04 -2.05 9.19
N THR A 73 6.02 -1.37 9.80
CA THR A 73 6.58 -0.12 9.28
C THR A 73 7.33 -0.34 7.96
N THR A 74 7.46 0.71 7.16
CA THR A 74 8.22 0.67 5.90
C THR A 74 9.68 0.28 6.14
N GLU A 75 10.28 0.77 7.23
CA GLU A 75 11.62 0.40 7.67
C GLU A 75 11.73 -1.10 7.97
N ALA A 76 10.75 -1.69 8.65
CA ALA A 76 10.74 -3.12 8.93
C ALA A 76 10.65 -3.98 7.65
N LYS A 77 9.95 -3.47 6.63
CA LYS A 77 9.92 -4.09 5.30
C LYS A 77 11.26 -3.96 4.57
N ALA A 78 11.89 -2.79 4.62
CA ALA A 78 13.20 -2.55 4.00
C ALA A 78 14.28 -3.45 4.62
N LEU A 79 14.30 -3.57 5.95
CA LEU A 79 15.17 -4.50 6.65
C LEU A 79 14.87 -5.95 6.26
N ALA A 80 13.60 -6.34 6.17
CA ALA A 80 13.27 -7.67 5.68
C ALA A 80 13.91 -7.90 4.29
N VAL A 81 13.75 -6.99 3.33
CA VAL A 81 14.34 -7.16 1.99
C VAL A 81 15.88 -7.24 2.01
N SER A 82 16.57 -6.52 2.89
CA SER A 82 18.04 -6.55 2.98
C SER A 82 18.61 -7.79 3.67
N LEU A 83 17.87 -8.38 4.62
CA LEU A 83 18.32 -9.54 5.41
C LEU A 83 18.68 -10.78 4.58
N PRO A 84 17.93 -11.22 3.55
CA PRO A 84 18.30 -12.42 2.80
C PRO A 84 19.51 -12.24 1.88
N CYS A 85 19.98 -11.01 1.65
CA CYS A 85 21.32 -10.80 1.07
C CYS A 85 22.44 -11.21 2.05
N GLN A 86 22.11 -11.42 3.33
CA GLN A 86 23.01 -11.84 4.39
C GLN A 86 22.64 -13.24 4.87
N LYS A 87 23.63 -14.12 5.01
CA LYS A 87 23.39 -15.43 5.62
C LYS A 87 23.18 -15.25 7.13
N PRO A 88 22.18 -15.90 7.74
CA PRO A 88 21.94 -15.79 9.18
C PRO A 88 23.14 -16.22 10.03
N LYS A 89 23.97 -17.16 9.52
CA LYS A 89 25.26 -17.52 10.12
C LYS A 89 26.23 -16.34 10.28
N ASN A 90 26.23 -15.39 9.33
CA ASN A 90 27.06 -14.19 9.41
C ASN A 90 26.59 -13.21 10.49
N LEU A 91 25.37 -13.41 10.99
CA LEU A 91 24.76 -12.65 12.09
C LEU A 91 24.75 -13.46 13.40
N ALA A 92 25.62 -14.49 13.50
CA ALA A 92 25.76 -15.38 14.64
C ALA A 92 24.52 -16.22 14.98
N TYR A 93 23.61 -16.44 14.02
CA TYR A 93 22.50 -17.38 14.20
C TYR A 93 22.88 -18.79 13.77
N SER A 94 22.43 -19.80 14.52
CA SER A 94 22.70 -21.22 14.26
C SER A 94 21.95 -21.77 13.03
N CYS A 95 20.94 -21.06 12.54
CA CYS A 95 20.14 -21.48 11.39
C CYS A 95 20.80 -21.11 10.06
N GLU A 96 20.69 -21.98 9.06
CA GLU A 96 21.19 -21.74 7.69
C GLU A 96 20.24 -20.90 6.85
N LEU A 97 18.94 -20.97 7.15
CA LEU A 97 17.88 -20.32 6.40
C LEU A 97 17.14 -19.32 7.29
N TRP A 98 16.68 -18.24 6.67
CA TRP A 98 15.78 -17.32 7.33
C TRP A 98 14.42 -18.01 7.57
N THR A 99 13.96 -18.02 8.82
CA THR A 99 12.64 -18.49 9.23
C THR A 99 11.78 -17.34 9.75
N THR A 100 10.46 -17.50 9.77
CA THR A 100 9.57 -16.39 10.18
C THR A 100 9.78 -16.05 11.65
N ALA A 101 10.10 -17.06 12.47
CA ALA A 101 10.44 -16.88 13.87
C ALA A 101 11.73 -16.07 14.04
N LEU A 102 12.74 -16.36 13.22
CA LEU A 102 14.01 -15.63 13.23
C LEU A 102 13.83 -14.16 12.83
N LEU A 103 13.01 -13.88 11.81
CA LEU A 103 12.66 -12.51 11.41
C LEU A 103 11.90 -11.75 12.51
N THR A 104 10.99 -12.42 13.22
CA THR A 104 10.28 -11.82 14.36
C THR A 104 11.22 -11.52 15.52
N HIS A 105 12.22 -12.38 15.75
CA HIS A 105 13.20 -12.19 16.81
C HIS A 105 14.16 -11.02 16.52
N SER A 106 14.70 -10.97 15.29
CA SER A 106 15.69 -9.98 14.87
C SER A 106 15.10 -8.58 14.71
N ASN A 107 13.86 -8.47 14.25
CA ASN A 107 13.23 -7.17 14.00
C ASN A 107 12.19 -6.84 15.08
N LYS A 108 12.48 -5.81 15.89
CA LYS A 108 11.59 -5.33 16.95
C LYS A 108 10.18 -5.00 16.44
N ALA A 109 10.02 -4.51 15.21
CA ALA A 109 8.72 -4.18 14.64
C ALA A 109 7.84 -5.41 14.34
N TYR A 110 8.44 -6.59 14.12
CA TYR A 110 7.69 -7.83 13.94
C TYR A 110 7.25 -8.47 15.26
N ARG A 111 7.77 -8.04 16.42
CA ARG A 111 7.42 -8.61 17.74
C ARG A 111 5.97 -8.38 18.13
N THR A 112 5.38 -7.26 17.70
CA THR A 112 3.99 -6.91 17.96
C THR A 112 3.04 -7.41 16.87
N CYS A 113 3.57 -8.02 15.82
CA CYS A 113 2.80 -8.53 14.68
C CYS A 113 2.45 -10.00 14.88
N THR A 114 1.26 -10.38 14.41
CA THR A 114 0.86 -11.79 14.37
C THR A 114 1.69 -12.56 13.32
N ARG A 115 1.90 -13.87 13.55
CA ARG A 115 2.60 -14.74 12.59
C ARG A 115 2.00 -14.67 11.18
N GLN A 116 0.68 -14.48 11.07
CA GLN A 116 -0.01 -14.33 9.79
C GLN A 116 0.32 -13.00 9.08
N GLU A 117 0.42 -11.89 9.81
CA GLU A 117 0.80 -10.58 9.26
C GLU A 117 2.24 -10.62 8.73
N VAL A 118 3.18 -11.22 9.49
CA VAL A 118 4.57 -11.40 9.05
C VAL A 118 4.64 -12.27 7.79
N ARG A 119 3.93 -13.40 7.75
CA ARG A 119 3.89 -14.29 6.58
C ARG A 119 3.34 -13.59 5.33
N LYS A 120 2.27 -12.80 5.47
CA LYS A 120 1.71 -12.00 4.37
C LYS A 120 2.73 -10.98 3.87
N SER A 121 3.42 -10.28 4.77
CA SER A 121 4.45 -9.29 4.42
C SER A 121 5.63 -9.92 3.69
N VAL A 122 6.18 -11.01 4.23
CA VAL A 122 7.26 -11.78 3.59
C VAL A 122 6.83 -12.26 2.20
N ARG A 123 5.64 -12.87 2.06
CA ARG A 123 5.15 -13.33 0.75
C ARG A 123 5.07 -12.20 -0.28
N ILE A 124 4.63 -11.00 0.12
CA ILE A 124 4.52 -9.84 -0.77
C ILE A 124 5.90 -9.31 -1.15
N LEU A 125 6.83 -9.22 -0.19
CA LEU A 125 8.16 -8.65 -0.43
C LEU A 125 9.04 -9.55 -1.31
N TYR A 126 8.86 -10.86 -1.26
CA TYR A 126 9.71 -11.83 -1.98
C TYR A 126 9.01 -12.56 -3.12
N SER A 127 7.82 -12.11 -3.54
CA SER A 127 7.10 -12.75 -4.67
C SER A 127 7.90 -12.73 -5.99
N HIS A 128 8.88 -11.84 -6.11
CA HIS A 128 9.70 -11.65 -7.31
C HIS A 128 11.15 -12.09 -7.18
N THR A 129 11.66 -12.37 -5.97
CA THR A 129 13.10 -12.53 -5.75
C THR A 129 13.61 -13.96 -5.97
N GLY A 130 12.73 -14.93 -6.25
CA GLY A 130 13.14 -16.35 -6.37
C GLY A 130 13.69 -16.95 -5.07
N ILE A 131 13.68 -16.19 -3.97
CA ILE A 131 14.16 -16.61 -2.66
C ILE A 131 13.07 -17.45 -2.01
N THR A 132 13.25 -18.77 -2.01
CA THR A 132 12.42 -19.70 -1.24
C THR A 132 12.71 -19.52 0.25
N PHE A 133 11.89 -18.71 0.90
CA PHE A 133 11.77 -18.75 2.35
C PHE A 133 11.20 -20.12 2.74
N ALA A 134 11.87 -20.87 3.62
CA ALA A 134 11.39 -22.19 4.04
C ALA A 134 9.95 -22.07 4.56
N ARG A 135 8.97 -22.49 3.74
CA ARG A 135 7.56 -22.59 4.13
C ARG A 135 7.49 -23.75 5.10
N GLU A 136 7.62 -23.42 6.38
CA GLU A 136 7.42 -24.34 7.50
C GLU A 136 8.36 -25.54 7.52
N HIS A 137 9.47 -25.41 8.26
CA HIS A 137 9.76 -26.47 9.22
C HIS A 137 8.88 -26.24 10.45
N ILE A 138 7.64 -26.74 10.40
CA ILE A 138 6.94 -27.21 11.59
C ILE A 138 7.40 -28.66 11.73
N ALA A 139 8.54 -28.87 12.39
CA ALA A 139 8.90 -30.16 12.99
C ALA A 139 10.10 -29.96 13.92
N ARG A 140 9.84 -30.13 15.22
CA ARG A 140 10.77 -30.53 16.30
C ARG A 140 12.07 -29.72 16.50
N SER A 141 12.04 -28.85 17.49
CA SER A 141 13.05 -28.83 18.56
C SER A 141 12.30 -28.43 19.84
N GLU A 142 11.66 -29.37 20.53
CA GLU A 142 12.20 -29.86 21.80
C GLU A 142 13.67 -29.46 22.01
N PHE A 143 13.86 -28.36 22.74
CA PHE A 143 14.63 -28.25 23.98
C PHE A 143 14.45 -26.84 24.55
#